data_AF-A0A9D9CCX5-F1
#
_entry.id   AF-A0A9D9CCX5-F1
#
_cell.length_a   1.000
_cell.length_b   1.000
_cell.length_c   1.000
_cell.angle_alpha   90.00
_cell.angle_beta   90.00
_cell.angle_gamma   90.00
#
_symmetry.space_group_name_H-M   'P 1'
#
loop_
_entity.id
_entity.type
_entity.pdbx_description
1 polymer ?
#
loop_
_entity_poly.entity_id
_entity_poly.type
_entity_poly.pdbx_seq_one_letter_code
_entity_poly.pdbx_strand_id
1 'polypeptide(L)'
;VDKVYEFGDGKVKEHLGGISDFLQKKKMESLRDMERQPSSQPTQRATDKPNTAAKQPTASTEKTIDRKQQYEARKEEAKRLKKLQQQVAKCEAEVQACEEALSKTEQELSTPEGAANQELHAKYAQQQKALEMAMSYWENAYQELEAQSAQS
;
A
#
# COMPACT_ATOMS: atom_id res chain seq x y z
N VAL A 1 -4.09 8.10 19.54
CA VAL A 1 -3.00 9.11 19.51
C VAL A 1 -1.74 8.36 19.17
N ASP A 2 -1.19 8.56 17.97
CA ASP A 2 0.08 7.93 17.58
C ASP A 2 1.25 8.58 18.35
N LYS A 3 2.32 7.81 18.55
CA LYS A 3 3.50 8.22 19.31
C LYS A 3 4.77 7.72 18.64
N VAL A 4 5.81 8.54 18.65
CA VAL A 4 7.14 8.21 18.12
C VAL A 4 8.17 8.42 19.21
N TYR A 5 9.13 7.49 19.30
CA TYR A 5 10.24 7.58 20.25
C TYR A 5 11.55 7.83 19.51
N GLU A 6 12.28 8.85 19.94
CA GLU A 6 13.62 9.18 19.47
C GLU A 6 14.65 8.68 20.49
N PHE A 7 15.63 7.89 20.03
CA PHE A 7 16.73 7.37 20.84
C PHE A 7 18.03 8.05 20.41
N GLY A 8 18.65 8.81 21.31
CA GLY A 8 19.89 9.54 21.03
C GLY A 8 20.50 10.10 22.31
N ASP A 9 21.83 10.21 22.36
CA ASP A 9 22.58 10.67 23.55
C ASP A 9 22.22 9.90 24.85
N GLY A 10 21.90 8.61 24.72
CA GLY A 10 21.49 7.76 25.84
C GLY A 10 20.13 8.13 26.45
N LYS A 11 19.31 8.92 25.76
CA LYS A 11 17.97 9.35 26.23
C LYS A 11 16.90 8.95 25.23
N VAL A 12 15.70 8.71 25.77
CA VAL A 12 14.48 8.46 24.99
C VAL A 12 13.58 9.69 25.08
N LYS A 13 13.19 10.26 23.94
CA LYS A 13 12.19 11.33 23.86
C LYS A 13 10.92 10.84 23.20
N GLU A 14 9.79 11.00 23.88
CA GLU A 14 8.46 10.75 23.32
C GLU A 14 7.97 11.98 22.55
N HIS A 15 7.49 11.75 21.33
CA HIS A 15 6.82 12.74 20.50
C HIS A 15 5.39 12.30 20.24
N LEU A 16 4.43 13.15 20.60
CA LEU A 16 3.01 12.94 20.31
C LEU A 16 2.76 13.24 18.82
N GLY A 17 2.16 12.29 18.10
CA GLY A 17 1.99 12.33 16.65
C GLY A 17 2.65 11.13 15.96
N GLY A 18 2.35 10.97 14.67
CA GLY A 18 2.93 9.90 13.87
C GLY A 18 4.36 10.21 13.40
N ILE A 19 5.01 9.22 12.78
CA ILE A 19 6.38 9.38 12.24
C ILE A 19 6.49 10.51 11.20
N SER A 20 5.40 10.76 10.46
CA SER A 20 5.30 11.85 9.49
C SER A 20 5.37 13.22 10.14
N ASP A 21 4.64 13.44 11.25
CA ASP A 21 4.68 14.71 11.98
C ASP A 21 6.04 14.91 12.65
N PHE A 22 6.65 13.83 13.13
CA PHE A 22 8.01 13.85 13.70
C PHE A 22 9.07 14.26 12.66
N LEU A 23 9.08 13.61 11.49
CA LEU A 23 10.00 13.93 10.38
C LEU A 23 9.80 15.37 9.89
N GLN A 24 8.54 15.83 9.79
CA GLN A 24 8.22 17.21 9.42
C GLN A 24 8.74 18.22 10.43
N LYS A 25 8.51 17.98 11.73
CA LYS A 25 8.96 18.88 12.80
C LYS A 25 10.48 19.02 12.83
N LYS A 26 11.20 17.96 12.45
CA LYS A 26 12.67 17.97 12.33
C LYS A 26 13.20 18.30 10.93
N LYS A 27 12.33 18.60 9.96
CA LYS A 27 12.69 18.87 8.55
C LYS A 27 13.57 17.76 7.93
N MET A 28 13.26 16.50 8.24
CA MET A 28 14.01 15.32 7.76
C MET A 28 13.20 14.56 6.73
N GLU A 29 13.87 13.93 5.76
CA GLU A 29 13.20 13.17 4.68
C GLU A 29 12.97 11.72 5.08
N SER A 30 13.89 11.16 5.86
CA SER A 30 13.79 9.81 6.40
C SER A 30 14.44 9.72 7.77
N LEU A 31 14.02 8.74 8.58
CA LEU A 31 14.70 8.43 9.84
C LEU A 31 16.17 8.06 9.62
N ARG A 32 16.53 7.61 8.42
CA ARG A 32 17.93 7.35 8.01
C ARG A 32 18.80 8.60 8.02
N ASP A 33 18.22 9.79 7.87
CA ASP A 33 18.97 11.04 7.95
C ASP A 33 19.48 11.32 9.37
N MET A 34 18.80 10.75 10.39
CA MET A 34 19.22 10.83 11.79
C MET A 34 20.50 10.04 12.06
N GLU A 35 20.69 8.90 11.37
CA GLU A 35 21.90 8.07 11.47
C GLU A 35 23.10 8.73 10.77
N ARG A 36 22.83 9.66 9.83
CA ARG A 36 23.85 10.35 9.02
C ARG A 36 24.31 11.68 9.60
N GLN A 37 23.57 12.28 10.54
CA GLN A 37 24.11 13.39 11.33
C GLN A 37 25.09 12.80 12.35
N PRO A 38 26.41 12.99 12.20
CA PRO A 38 27.32 12.66 13.29
C PRO A 38 26.90 13.50 14.49
N SER A 39 26.77 12.82 15.64
CA SER A 39 26.53 13.39 16.95
C SER A 39 27.64 14.40 17.31
N SER A 40 27.51 15.63 16.84
CA SER A 40 28.29 16.76 17.32
C SER A 40 27.68 17.21 18.65
N GLN A 41 28.35 16.83 19.74
CA GLN A 41 27.99 17.11 21.12
C GLN A 41 27.95 18.62 21.49
N PRO A 42 27.44 18.97 22.70
CA PRO A 42 26.74 20.22 23.00
C PRO A 42 27.61 21.27 23.71
N THR A 43 27.22 22.55 23.60
CA THR A 43 27.61 23.57 24.59
C THR A 43 26.45 24.51 24.95
N GLN A 44 25.97 24.29 26.19
CA GLN A 44 25.71 25.28 27.25
C GLN A 44 24.72 26.45 27.04
N ARG A 45 23.56 26.28 27.72
CA ARG A 45 22.87 27.15 28.71
C ARG A 45 23.20 28.67 28.82
N ALA A 46 22.10 29.43 29.05
CA ALA A 46 21.94 30.79 29.63
C ALA A 46 21.93 31.94 28.58
N THR A 47 21.09 32.97 28.54
CA THR A 47 20.12 33.63 29.45
C THR A 47 19.16 34.53 28.63
N ASP A 48 17.97 34.80 29.17
CA ASP A 48 17.12 36.00 29.07
C ASP A 48 16.94 36.85 27.79
N LYS A 49 15.64 36.97 27.45
CA LYS A 49 14.87 38.17 27.05
C LYS A 49 14.81 38.61 25.56
N PRO A 50 13.71 39.32 25.20
CA PRO A 50 12.99 39.09 23.95
C PRO A 50 13.31 40.17 22.92
N ASN A 51 13.32 39.82 21.64
CA ASN A 51 13.08 40.82 20.61
C ASN A 51 12.31 40.24 19.43
N THR A 52 11.13 40.80 19.26
CA THR A 52 10.31 40.82 18.05
C THR A 52 11.14 41.12 16.80
N ALA A 53 11.13 40.20 15.84
CA ALA A 53 11.35 40.52 14.43
C ALA A 53 10.56 39.54 13.56
N ALA A 54 9.37 39.98 13.16
CA ALA A 54 8.60 39.37 12.10
C ALA A 54 9.33 39.49 10.76
N LYS A 55 9.41 38.38 10.01
CA LYS A 55 9.57 38.18 8.54
C LYS A 55 10.33 36.86 8.34
N GLN A 56 9.84 35.78 7.75
CA GLN A 56 8.63 35.43 6.99
C GLN A 56 8.41 33.91 7.21
N PRO A 57 7.21 33.40 7.58
CA PRO A 57 6.99 31.96 7.67
C PRO A 57 6.42 31.31 6.40
N THR A 58 5.99 32.09 5.40
CA THR A 58 5.06 31.60 4.38
C THR A 58 5.70 30.64 3.38
N ALA A 59 6.86 30.98 2.80
CA ALA A 59 7.48 30.15 1.75
C ALA A 59 8.03 28.79 2.25
N SER A 60 8.45 28.69 3.51
CA SER A 60 8.91 27.43 4.09
C SER A 60 7.77 26.55 4.58
N THR A 61 6.69 27.15 5.08
CA THR A 61 5.50 26.42 5.56
C THR A 61 4.73 25.83 4.38
N GLU A 62 4.59 26.58 3.29
CA GLU A 62 3.91 26.13 2.07
C GLU A 62 4.65 24.96 1.40
N LYS A 63 5.99 25.04 1.29
CA LYS A 63 6.82 23.89 0.85
C LYS A 63 6.72 22.67 1.76
N THR A 64 6.54 22.86 3.08
CA THR A 64 6.34 21.72 4.00
C THR A 64 4.94 21.13 3.93
N ILE A 65 3.90 21.94 3.67
CA ILE A 65 2.52 21.45 3.46
C ILE A 65 2.44 20.67 2.14
N ASP A 66 3.03 21.20 1.07
CA ASP A 66 3.12 20.54 -0.23
C ASP A 66 3.87 19.20 -0.12
N ARG A 67 5.00 19.19 0.62
CA ARG A 67 5.77 17.97 0.88
C ARG A 67 5.04 16.94 1.77
N LYS A 68 4.23 17.39 2.73
CA LYS A 68 3.35 16.52 3.53
C LYS A 68 2.28 15.88 2.63
N GLN A 69 1.64 16.68 1.79
CA GLN A 69 0.64 16.23 0.82
C GLN A 69 1.23 15.21 -0.15
N GLN A 70 2.45 15.43 -0.66
CA GLN A 70 3.15 14.47 -1.53
C GLN A 70 3.46 13.13 -0.83
N TYR A 71 3.87 13.14 0.44
CA TYR A 71 4.13 11.91 1.18
C TYR A 71 2.84 11.12 1.45
N GLU A 72 1.78 11.82 1.86
CA GLU A 72 0.47 11.21 2.07
C GLU A 72 -0.09 10.64 0.76
N ALA A 73 0.02 11.36 -0.35
CA ALA A 73 -0.36 10.91 -1.68
C ALA A 73 0.40 9.64 -2.11
N ARG A 74 1.74 9.62 -2.00
CA ARG A 74 2.55 8.42 -2.31
C ARG A 74 2.18 7.21 -1.45
N LYS A 75 1.87 7.44 -0.18
CA LYS A 75 1.43 6.37 0.73
C LYS A 75 0.07 5.82 0.33
N GLU A 76 -0.85 6.67 -0.12
CA GLU A 76 -2.17 6.26 -0.62
C GLU A 76 -2.08 5.52 -1.95
N GLU A 77 -1.23 5.97 -2.87
CA GLU A 77 -0.92 5.29 -4.13
C GLU A 77 -0.34 3.89 -3.88
N ALA A 78 0.65 3.77 -3.00
CA ALA A 78 1.23 2.47 -2.64
C ALA A 78 0.20 1.51 -2.03
N LYS A 79 -0.74 2.02 -1.21
CA LYS A 79 -1.86 1.21 -0.69
C LYS A 79 -2.80 0.78 -1.81
N ARG A 80 -3.10 1.67 -2.77
CA ARG A 80 -3.97 1.36 -3.91
C ARG A 80 -3.34 0.28 -4.79
N LEU A 81 -2.05 0.40 -5.11
CA LEU A 81 -1.31 -0.60 -5.88
C LEU A 81 -1.31 -1.96 -5.18
N LYS A 82 -1.06 -2.00 -3.86
CA LYS A 82 -1.11 -3.25 -3.09
C LYS A 82 -2.49 -3.90 -3.12
N LYS A 83 -3.57 -3.12 -3.06
CA LYS A 83 -4.94 -3.65 -3.15
C LYS A 83 -5.21 -4.26 -4.53
N LEU A 84 -4.81 -3.57 -5.61
CA LEU A 84 -4.97 -4.06 -6.98
C LEU A 84 -4.17 -5.36 -7.20
N GLN A 85 -2.94 -5.43 -6.71
CA GLN A 85 -2.13 -6.66 -6.75
C GLN A 85 -2.81 -7.81 -6.00
N GLN A 86 -3.37 -7.55 -4.81
CA GLN A 86 -4.12 -8.56 -4.06
C GLN A 86 -5.39 -9.00 -4.78
N GLN A 87 -6.06 -8.08 -5.49
CA GLN A 87 -7.24 -8.39 -6.29
C GLN A 87 -6.89 -9.29 -7.48
N VAL A 88 -5.80 -8.99 -8.20
CA VAL A 88 -5.28 -9.85 -9.27
C VAL A 88 -4.97 -11.25 -8.75
N ALA A 89 -4.22 -11.36 -7.64
CA ALA A 89 -3.89 -12.66 -7.04
C ALA A 89 -5.15 -13.45 -6.60
N LYS A 90 -6.19 -12.75 -6.12
CA LYS A 90 -7.47 -13.38 -5.79
C LYS A 90 -8.18 -13.91 -7.04
N CYS A 91 -8.22 -13.12 -8.12
CA CYS A 91 -8.81 -13.54 -9.38
C CYS A 91 -8.06 -14.74 -9.99
N GLU A 92 -6.73 -14.78 -9.90
CA GLU A 92 -5.92 -15.93 -10.33
C GLU A 92 -6.29 -17.20 -9.55
N ALA A 93 -6.42 -17.09 -8.24
CA ALA A 93 -6.85 -18.21 -7.40
C ALA A 93 -8.28 -18.69 -7.75
N GLU A 94 -9.18 -17.77 -8.10
CA GLU A 94 -10.54 -18.11 -8.53
C GLU A 94 -10.56 -18.82 -9.89
N VAL A 95 -9.77 -18.34 -10.86
CA VAL A 95 -9.57 -19.01 -12.15
C VAL A 95 -9.04 -20.42 -11.95
N GLN A 96 -7.98 -20.60 -11.15
CA GLN A 96 -7.41 -21.92 -10.86
C GLN A 96 -8.45 -22.85 -10.22
N ALA A 97 -9.22 -22.37 -9.24
CA ALA A 97 -10.28 -23.16 -8.62
C ALA A 97 -11.39 -23.56 -9.62
N CYS A 98 -11.75 -22.67 -10.54
CA CYS A 98 -12.69 -22.97 -11.62
C CYS A 98 -12.12 -24.03 -12.57
N GLU A 99 -10.86 -23.93 -12.98
CA GLU A 99 -10.19 -24.90 -13.86
C GLU A 99 -10.09 -26.29 -13.21
N GLU A 100 -9.72 -26.36 -11.94
CA GLU A 100 -9.67 -27.62 -11.18
C GLU A 100 -11.06 -28.27 -11.09
N ALA A 101 -12.08 -27.47 -10.79
CA ALA A 101 -13.45 -27.94 -10.70
C ALA A 101 -14.00 -28.39 -12.06
N LEU A 102 -13.60 -27.72 -13.14
CA LEU A 102 -13.95 -28.08 -14.51
C LEU A 102 -13.29 -29.40 -14.91
N SER A 103 -11.98 -29.53 -14.67
CA SER A 103 -11.21 -30.75 -14.95
C SER A 103 -11.79 -31.97 -14.24
N LYS A 104 -12.23 -31.82 -12.98
CA LYS A 104 -12.90 -32.91 -12.25
C LYS A 104 -14.21 -33.33 -12.92
N THR A 105 -15.04 -32.38 -13.33
CA THR A 105 -16.29 -32.66 -14.03
C THR A 105 -16.03 -33.28 -15.41
N GLU A 106 -14.97 -32.88 -16.12
CA GLU A 106 -14.57 -33.50 -17.40
C GLU A 106 -14.14 -34.96 -17.25
N GLN A 107 -13.44 -35.30 -16.15
CA GLN A 107 -13.10 -36.68 -15.84
C GLN A 107 -14.36 -37.54 -15.61
N GLU A 108 -15.33 -37.00 -14.89
CA GLU A 108 -16.62 -37.66 -14.66
C GLU A 108 -17.40 -37.82 -15.99
N LEU A 109 -17.43 -36.79 -16.84
CA LEU A 109 -18.06 -36.83 -18.18
C LEU A 109 -17.37 -37.80 -19.16
N SER A 110 -16.08 -38.07 -18.97
CA SER A 110 -15.32 -39.02 -19.80
C SER A 110 -15.73 -40.48 -19.54
N THR A 111 -16.54 -40.74 -18.51
CA THR A 111 -17.11 -42.07 -18.25
C THR A 111 -18.43 -42.28 -19.02
N PRO A 112 -18.77 -43.52 -19.42
CA PRO A 112 -20.04 -43.80 -20.11
C PRO A 112 -21.28 -43.42 -19.29
N GLU A 113 -21.21 -43.54 -17.96
CA GLU A 113 -22.29 -43.17 -17.04
C GLU A 113 -22.42 -41.65 -16.90
N GLY A 114 -21.29 -40.93 -16.77
CA GLY A 114 -21.27 -39.47 -16.73
C GLY A 114 -21.71 -38.82 -18.04
N ALA A 115 -21.33 -39.39 -19.19
CA ALA A 115 -21.72 -38.90 -20.50
C ALA A 115 -23.25 -38.91 -20.72
N ALA A 116 -23.97 -39.86 -20.10
CA ALA A 116 -25.43 -39.94 -20.13
C ALA A 116 -26.12 -39.03 -19.10
N ASN A 117 -25.38 -38.46 -18.15
CA ASN A 117 -25.91 -37.65 -17.07
C ASN A 117 -26.05 -36.17 -17.48
N GLN A 118 -27.27 -35.75 -17.82
CA GLN A 118 -27.56 -34.37 -18.23
C GLN A 118 -27.29 -33.30 -17.17
N GLU A 119 -27.39 -33.64 -15.88
CA GLU A 119 -27.09 -32.70 -14.79
C GLU A 119 -25.60 -32.36 -14.74
N LEU A 120 -24.76 -33.35 -15.04
CA LEU A 120 -23.30 -33.18 -15.10
C LEU A 120 -22.89 -32.27 -16.26
N HIS A 121 -23.55 -32.40 -17.41
CA HIS A 121 -23.39 -31.48 -18.56
C HIS A 121 -23.84 -30.05 -18.23
N ALA A 122 -24.96 -29.88 -17.54
CA ALA A 122 -25.43 -28.56 -17.11
C ALA A 122 -24.45 -27.89 -16.13
N LYS A 123 -23.93 -28.67 -15.18
CA LYS A 123 -22.88 -28.21 -14.25
C LYS A 123 -21.60 -27.83 -14.99
N TYR A 124 -21.15 -28.63 -15.95
CA TYR A 124 -19.99 -28.34 -16.78
C TYR A 124 -20.16 -27.01 -17.53
N ALA A 125 -21.30 -26.81 -18.20
CA ALA A 125 -21.60 -25.55 -18.89
C ALA A 125 -21.61 -24.34 -17.94
N GLN A 126 -22.14 -24.51 -16.72
CA GLN A 126 -22.10 -23.47 -15.69
C GLN A 126 -20.67 -23.16 -15.24
N GLN A 127 -19.83 -24.19 -15.05
CA GLN A 127 -18.43 -24.04 -14.67
C GLN A 127 -17.60 -23.38 -15.77
N GLN A 128 -17.84 -23.71 -17.04
CA GLN A 128 -17.21 -23.01 -18.18
C GLN A 128 -17.57 -21.52 -18.17
N LYS A 129 -18.85 -21.19 -17.99
CA LYS A 129 -19.28 -19.78 -17.90
C LYS A 129 -18.67 -19.07 -16.69
N ALA A 130 -18.54 -19.75 -15.55
CA ALA A 130 -17.88 -19.19 -14.37
C ALA A 130 -16.40 -18.90 -14.62
N LEU A 131 -15.70 -19.81 -15.31
CA LEU A 131 -14.31 -19.63 -15.72
C LEU A 131 -14.16 -18.42 -16.65
N GLU A 132 -15.01 -18.29 -17.69
CA GLU A 132 -15.00 -17.12 -18.58
C GLU A 132 -15.19 -15.80 -17.83
N MET A 133 -16.14 -15.76 -16.89
CA MET A 133 -16.36 -14.58 -16.05
C MET A 133 -15.13 -14.29 -15.16
N ALA A 134 -14.56 -15.31 -14.52
CA ALA A 134 -13.37 -15.16 -13.68
C ALA A 134 -12.16 -14.65 -14.48
N MET A 135 -11.96 -15.16 -15.70
CA MET A 135 -10.93 -14.68 -16.63
C MET A 135 -11.15 -13.21 -17.02
N SER A 136 -12.40 -12.82 -17.31
CA SER A 136 -12.71 -11.42 -17.60
C SER A 136 -12.47 -10.51 -16.38
N TYR A 137 -12.81 -10.96 -15.17
CA TYR A 137 -12.50 -10.20 -13.95
C TYR A 137 -11.00 -10.07 -13.70
N TRP A 138 -10.24 -11.15 -13.92
CA TRP A 138 -8.79 -11.12 -13.83
C TRP A 138 -8.19 -10.13 -14.83
N GLU A 139 -8.62 -10.17 -16.09
CA GLU A 139 -8.15 -9.26 -17.14
C GLU A 139 -8.42 -7.79 -16.76
N ASN A 140 -9.65 -7.48 -16.31
CA ASN A 140 -9.99 -6.13 -15.85
C ASN A 140 -9.15 -5.69 -14.65
N ALA A 141 -8.95 -6.57 -13.66
CA ALA A 141 -8.14 -6.28 -12.48
C ALA A 141 -6.67 -6.02 -12.87
N TYR A 142 -6.15 -6.78 -13.84
CA TYR A 142 -4.80 -6.61 -14.35
C TYR A 142 -4.64 -5.31 -15.14
N GLN A 143 -5.59 -4.97 -16.02
CA GLN A 143 -5.59 -3.69 -16.75
C GLN A 143 -5.65 -2.49 -15.78
N GLU A 144 -6.45 -2.57 -14.72
CA GLU A 144 -6.51 -1.50 -13.71
C GLU A 144 -5.19 -1.39 -12.93
N LEU A 145 -4.57 -2.52 -12.58
CA LEU A 145 -3.25 -2.54 -11.95
C LEU A 145 -2.19 -1.89 -12.85
N GLU A 146 -2.17 -2.25 -14.13
CA GLU A 146 -1.24 -1.71 -15.12
C GLU A 146 -1.45 -0.20 -15.29
N ALA A 147 -2.69 0.24 -15.48
CA ALA A 147 -3.03 1.65 -15.60
C ALA A 147 -2.61 2.47 -14.36
N GLN A 148 -2.82 1.93 -13.16
CA GLN A 148 -2.39 2.59 -11.92
C GLN A 148 -0.86 2.63 -11.79
N SER A 149 -0.17 1.56 -12.22
CA SER A 149 1.30 1.51 -12.20
C SER A 149 1.94 2.45 -13.22
N ALA A 150 1.31 2.65 -14.38
CA ALA A 150 1.78 3.55 -15.42
C ALA A 150 1.57 5.04 -15.07
N GLN A 151 0.65 5.34 -14.16
CA GLN A 151 0.41 6.69 -13.65
C GLN A 151 1.31 7.10 -12.46
N SER A 152 1.98 6.12 -11.84
CA SER A 152 2.85 6.33 -10.66
C SER A 152 4.32 6.51 -11.06
#